data_AF-A0A367FY48-F1
#
_entry.id   AF-A0A367FY48-F1
#
_cell.length_a   1.000
_cell.length_b   1.000
_cell.length_c   1.000
_cell.angle_alpha   90.00
_cell.angle_beta   90.00
_cell.angle_gamma   90.00
#
_symmetry.space_group_name_H-M   'P 1'
#
loop_
_entity.id
_entity.type
_entity.pdbx_description
1 polymer ?
#
loop_
_entity_poly.entity_id
_entity_poly.type
_entity_poly.pdbx_seq_one_letter_code
_entity_poly.pdbx_strand_id
1 'polypeptide(L)' 'MRSDLKTDYIQRDTERAGQTEKALYLLNTISAITDRGNNAEVRRKKDGSLTVYEVKKNIVTV' A
#
# COMPACT_ATOMS: atom_id res chain seq x y z
N MET A 1 10.18 -38.02 -0.15
CA MET A 1 9.79 -36.78 0.55
C MET A 1 9.19 -35.84 -0.48
N ARG A 2 8.02 -35.23 -0.22
CA ARG A 2 7.25 -34.40 -1.17
C ARG A 2 7.91 -33.03 -1.38
N SER A 3 8.62 -32.85 -2.50
CA SER A 3 9.33 -31.60 -2.88
C SER A 3 8.38 -30.48 -3.31
N ASP A 4 7.17 -30.84 -3.73
CA ASP A 4 6.02 -30.00 -4.03
C ASP A 4 5.64 -29.10 -2.84
N LEU A 5 5.44 -29.70 -1.65
CA LEU A 5 5.06 -28.97 -0.43
C LEU A 5 6.05 -27.86 -0.01
N LYS A 6 7.35 -28.08 -0.25
CA LYS A 6 8.41 -27.11 0.12
C LYS A 6 8.44 -25.93 -0.84
N THR A 7 8.12 -26.17 -2.11
CA THR A 7 8.05 -25.13 -3.16
C THR A 7 6.87 -24.18 -2.92
N ASP A 8 5.70 -24.72 -2.59
CA ASP A 8 4.49 -23.92 -2.30
C ASP A 8 4.62 -23.05 -1.05
N TYR A 9 5.39 -23.49 -0.06
CA TYR A 9 5.63 -22.71 1.16
C TYR A 9 6.49 -21.48 0.89
N ILE A 10 7.60 -21.66 0.17
CA ILE A 10 8.53 -20.58 -0.16
C ILE A 10 7.87 -19.53 -1.08
N GLN A 11 7.04 -19.96 -2.03
CA GLN A 11 6.27 -19.04 -2.88
C GLN A 11 5.31 -18.17 -2.07
N ARG A 12 4.49 -18.78 -1.20
CA ARG A 12 3.53 -18.04 -0.35
C ARG A 12 4.21 -17.09 0.63
N ASP A 13 5.38 -17.46 1.16
CA ASP A 13 6.16 -16.61 2.06
C ASP A 13 6.71 -15.38 1.33
N THR A 14 7.25 -15.59 0.12
CA THR A 14 7.73 -14.51 -0.76
C THR A 14 6.60 -13.55 -1.17
N GLU A 15 5.43 -14.09 -1.53
CA GLU A 15 4.25 -13.29 -1.85
C GLU A 15 3.79 -12.46 -0.65
N ARG A 16 3.76 -13.04 0.55
CA ARG A 16 3.40 -12.33 1.79
C ARG A 16 4.37 -11.18 2.08
N ALA A 17 5.67 -11.42 1.99
CA ALA A 17 6.68 -10.38 2.20
C ALA A 17 6.47 -9.20 1.23
N GLY A 18 6.26 -9.50 -0.06
CA GLY A 18 5.98 -8.46 -1.06
C GLY A 18 4.67 -7.70 -0.83
N GLN A 19 3.65 -8.33 -0.24
CA GLN A 19 2.41 -7.64 0.17
C GLN A 19 2.66 -6.73 1.39
N THR A 20 3.46 -7.19 2.36
CA THR A 20 3.82 -6.39 3.55
C THR A 20 4.59 -5.13 3.16
N GLU A 21 5.57 -5.23 2.26
CA GLU A 21 6.33 -4.07 1.78
C GLU A 21 5.44 -3.05 1.07
N LYS A 22 4.51 -3.51 0.22
CA LYS A 22 3.54 -2.64 -0.46
C LYS A 22 2.59 -1.94 0.52
N ALA A 23 2.14 -2.66 1.55
CA ALA A 23 1.29 -2.10 2.59
C ALA A 23 2.03 -1.04 3.42
N LEU A 24 3.28 -1.32 3.81
CA LEU A 24 4.15 -0.37 4.52
C LEU A 24 4.40 0.88 3.68
N TYR A 25 4.71 0.73 2.38
CA TYR A 25 4.87 1.86 1.47
C TYR A 25 3.61 2.73 1.39
N LEU A 26 2.42 2.10 1.30
CA LEU A 26 1.15 2.81 1.23
C LEU A 26 0.89 3.62 2.51
N LEU A 27 1.08 2.99 3.68
CA LEU A 27 0.90 3.63 4.98
C LEU A 27 1.87 4.79 5.18
N ASN A 28 3.15 4.60 4.88
CA ASN A 28 4.17 5.65 4.98
C ASN A 28 3.83 6.84 4.07
N THR A 29 3.34 6.58 2.86
CA THR A 29 2.93 7.63 1.92
C THR A 29 1.74 8.42 2.46
N ILE A 30 0.73 7.74 3.00
CA ILE A 30 -0.45 8.37 3.59
C ILE A 30 -0.04 9.22 4.81
N SER A 31 0.76 8.65 5.73
CA SER A 31 1.28 9.37 6.90
C SER A 31 2.01 10.65 6.50
N ALA A 32 2.95 10.55 5.54
CA ALA A 32 3.71 11.71 5.09
C ALA A 32 2.81 12.82 4.50
N ILE A 33 1.75 12.45 3.75
CA ILE A 33 0.79 13.42 3.21
C ILE A 33 -0.01 14.09 4.33
N THR A 34 -0.49 13.31 5.30
CA THR A 34 -1.29 13.84 6.40
C THR A 34 -0.47 14.67 7.38
N ASP A 35 0.82 14.36 7.57
CA ASP A 35 1.75 15.14 8.40
C ASP A 35 2.00 16.55 7.83
N ARG A 36 1.95 16.69 6.49
CA ARG A 36 1.97 18.01 5.82
C ARG A 36 0.66 18.78 5.95
N GLY A 37 -0.38 18.17 6.53
CA GLY A 37 -1.70 18.76 6.69
C GLY A 37 -2.65 18.56 5.50
N ASN A 38 -2.24 17.83 4.47
CA ASN A 38 -3.07 17.56 3.29
C ASN A 38 -3.94 16.31 3.46
N ASN A 39 -4.87 16.09 2.52
CA ASN A 39 -5.64 14.86 2.43
C ASN A 39 -4.91 13.85 1.54
N ALA A 40 -5.04 12.56 1.85
CA ALA A 40 -4.58 11.48 0.99
C ALA A 40 -5.80 10.77 0.36
N GLU A 41 -5.85 10.67 -0.96
CA GLU A 41 -6.86 9.89 -1.69
C GLU A 41 -6.23 8.61 -2.22
N VAL A 42 -6.81 7.46 -1.88
CA VAL A 42 -6.36 6.16 -2.37
C VAL A 42 -7.32 5.66 -3.45
N ARG A 43 -6.79 5.40 -4.65
CA ARG A 43 -7.56 4.85 -5.78
C ARG A 43 -7.03 3.50 -6.21
N ARG A 44 -7.94 2.59 -6.55
CA ARG A 44 -7.61 1.30 -7.19
C ARG A 44 -7.52 1.49 -8.70
N LYS A 45 -6.43 1.02 -9.30
CA LYS A 45 -6.19 0.97 -10.75
C LYS A 45 -6.89 -0.23 -11.39
N LYS A 46 -6.98 -0.23 -12.73
CA LYS A 46 -7.57 -1.33 -13.53
C LYS A 46 -6.86 -2.67 -13.29
N ASP A 47 -5.55 -2.64 -13.00
CA ASP A 47 -4.74 -3.81 -12.68
C ASP A 47 -4.88 -4.31 -11.22
N GLY A 48 -5.75 -3.66 -10.42
CA GLY A 48 -5.99 -4.00 -9.02
C GLY A 48 -5.01 -3.38 -8.02
N SER A 49 -3.93 -2.74 -8.50
CA SER A 49 -2.98 -2.04 -7.63
C SER A 49 -3.57 -0.74 -7.06
N LEU A 50 -3.01 -0.25 -5.95
CA LEU A 50 -3.43 0.99 -5.33
C LEU A 50 -2.48 2.13 -5.71
N THR A 51 -3.01 3.35 -5.73
CA THR A 51 -2.22 4.59 -5.91
C THR A 51 -2.74 5.63 -4.94
N VAL A 52 -1.82 6.37 -4.33
CA VAL A 52 -2.13 7.42 -3.34
C VAL A 52 -1.83 8.77 -3.99
N TYR A 53 -2.78 9.69 -3.89
CA TYR A 53 -2.65 11.07 -4.34
C TYR A 53 -2.74 12.00 -3.15
N GLU A 54 -1.88 13.02 -3.15
CA GLU A 54 -2.00 14.15 -2.23
C GLU A 54 -3.04 15.13 -2.77
N VAL A 55 -4.04 15.43 -1.94
CA VAL A 55 -5.13 16.34 -2.25
C VAL A 55 -5.02 17.55 -1.32
N LYS A 56 -4.82 18.73 -1.91
CA LYS A 56 -4.70 19.98 -1.16
C LYS A 56 -5.99 20.24 -0.38
N LYS A 57 -5.88 20.47 0.94
CA LYS A 57 -7.03 20.91 1.72
C LYS A 57 -7.36 22.37 1.38
N ASN A 58 -8.60 22.63 0.99
CA ASN A 58 -9.17 23.96 1.05
C ASN A 58 -9.79 24.13 2.44
N ILE A 59 -9.02 24.65 3.39
CA ILE A 59 -9.55 24.97 4.71
C ILE A 59 -10.34 26.27 4.55
N VAL A 60 -11.67 26.15 4.40
CA VAL A 60 -12.58 27.28 4.56
C VAL A 60 -12.72 27.51 6.05
N THR A 61 -12.14 28.59 6.56
CA THR A 61 -12.43 29.11 7.90
C THR A 61 -13.76 29.86 7.82
N VAL A 62 -14.71 29.49 8.69
CA VAL A 62 -16.00 30.19 8.89
C VAL A 62 -15.82 31.27 9.93
#